data_AF-A0A2T2TWV9-F1
#
_entry.id   AF-A0A2T2TWV9-F1
#
_cell.length_a   1.000
_cell.length_b   1.000
_cell.length_c   1.000
_cell.angle_alpha   90.00
_cell.angle_beta   90.00
_cell.angle_gamma   90.00
#
_symmetry.space_group_name_H-M   'P 1'
#
loop_
_entity.id
_entity.type
_entity.pdbx_description
1 polymer ?
#
loop_
_entity_poly.entity_id
_entity_poly.type
_entity_poly.pdbx_seq_one_letter_code
_entity_poly.pdbx_strand_id
1 'polypeptide(L)'
;MSDQPDPPTLDTPPDADQIAALREQADAEEKSVEVTFPAADGTTKRFVVSPRGTCVLLADTREDSFNSSVAPEEIAASLQEQTPG
;
A
#
# COMPACT_ATOMS: atom_id res chain seq x y z
N MET A 1 19.06 -8.06 15.71
CA MET A 1 18.46 -6.82 16.21
C MET A 1 17.54 -6.33 15.11
N SER A 2 16.24 -6.49 15.28
CA SER A 2 15.25 -6.02 14.30
C SER A 2 14.75 -4.66 14.76
N ASP A 3 15.60 -3.65 14.59
CA ASP A 3 15.21 -2.25 14.66
C ASP A 3 14.82 -1.83 13.23
N GLN A 4 13.80 -2.49 12.69
CA GLN A 4 13.18 -1.98 11.48
C GLN A 4 12.11 -1.01 12.00
N PRO A 5 12.26 0.31 11.76
CA PRO A 5 11.28 1.27 12.23
C PRO A 5 9.90 0.84 11.72
N ASP A 6 8.90 0.90 12.60
CA ASP A 6 7.53 0.59 12.21
C ASP A 6 7.15 1.44 10.98
N PRO A 7 6.46 0.85 9.99
CA PRO A 7 6.05 1.57 8.80
C PRO A 7 5.24 2.81 9.19
N PRO A 8 5.44 3.94 8.49
CA PRO A 8 4.62 5.12 8.71
C PRO A 8 3.14 4.78 8.56
N THR A 9 2.35 5.21 9.54
CA THR A 9 0.91 4.99 9.57
C THR A 9 0.21 6.21 9.01
N LEU A 10 -0.62 6.00 8.00
CA LEU A 10 -1.52 6.98 7.42
C LEU A 10 -2.85 6.96 8.18
N ASP A 11 -3.49 8.11 8.31
CA ASP A 11 -4.84 8.23 8.89
C ASP A 11 -5.94 7.67 7.96
N THR A 12 -5.66 7.57 6.67
CA THR A 12 -6.59 7.09 5.64
C THR A 12 -5.89 6.16 4.65
N PRO A 13 -6.65 5.34 3.89
CA PRO A 13 -6.09 4.59 2.77
C PRO A 13 -5.35 5.53 1.81
N PRO A 14 -4.18 5.11 1.27
CA PRO A 14 -3.39 5.93 0.38
C PRO A 14 -4.16 6.18 -0.92
N ASP A 15 -4.29 7.44 -1.26
CA ASP A 15 -4.84 7.91 -2.53
C ASP A 15 -3.79 7.85 -3.65
N ALA A 16 -4.22 8.12 -4.89
CA ALA A 16 -3.39 7.94 -6.09
C ALA A 16 -2.08 8.74 -6.05
N ASP A 17 -2.11 9.95 -5.48
CA ASP A 17 -0.94 10.82 -5.35
C ASP A 17 0.07 10.22 -4.36
N GLN A 18 -0.42 9.73 -3.22
CA GLN A 18 0.42 9.02 -2.25
C GLN A 18 1.01 7.72 -2.83
N ILE A 19 0.24 6.95 -3.59
CA ILE A 19 0.74 5.73 -4.24
C ILE A 19 1.85 6.07 -5.25
N ALA A 20 1.70 7.15 -6.01
CA ALA A 20 2.73 7.62 -6.94
C ALA A 20 4.00 8.05 -6.20
N ALA A 21 3.87 8.80 -5.11
CA ALA A 21 5.00 9.20 -4.28
C ALA A 21 5.71 7.98 -3.66
N LEU A 22 4.96 7.00 -3.15
CA LEU A 22 5.53 5.76 -2.60
C LEU A 22 6.26 4.93 -3.66
N ARG A 23 5.79 4.95 -4.91
CA ARG A 23 6.48 4.31 -6.05
C ARG A 23 7.78 5.00 -6.38
N GLU A 24 7.78 6.33 -6.46
CA GLU A 24 9.00 7.11 -6.71
C GLU A 24 10.01 6.90 -5.58
N GLN A 25 9.56 6.88 -4.33
CA GLN A 25 10.42 6.59 -3.19
C GLN A 25 11.00 5.17 -3.25
N ALA A 26 10.16 4.16 -3.55
CA ALA A 26 10.62 2.78 -3.65
C ALA A 26 11.67 2.60 -4.76
N ASP A 27 11.45 3.22 -5.92
CA ASP A 27 12.41 3.26 -7.03
C ASP A 27 13.72 3.96 -6.62
N ALA A 28 13.62 5.15 -6.02
CA ALA A 28 14.77 5.95 -5.61
C ALA A 28 15.62 5.28 -4.51
N GLU A 29 15.00 4.56 -3.58
CA GLU A 29 15.69 3.83 -2.52
C GLU A 29 16.12 2.40 -2.93
N GLU A 30 15.73 1.96 -4.13
CA GLU A 30 15.86 0.58 -4.64
C GLU A 30 15.36 -0.48 -3.62
N LYS A 31 14.34 -0.11 -2.83
CA LYS A 31 13.82 -0.88 -1.70
C LYS A 31 12.31 -0.79 -1.62
N SER A 32 11.70 -1.81 -1.02
CA SER A 32 10.27 -1.79 -0.80
C SER A 32 9.91 -0.77 0.28
N VAL A 33 8.94 0.10 -0.01
CA VAL A 33 8.38 1.05 0.95
C VAL A 33 7.07 0.47 1.49
N GLU A 34 6.91 0.47 2.80
CA GLU A 34 5.72 -0.03 3.48
C GLU A 34 5.03 1.07 4.28
N VAL A 35 3.71 1.15 4.16
CA VAL A 35 2.84 2.04 4.95
C VAL A 35 1.69 1.24 5.55
N THR A 36 1.18 1.68 6.69
CA THR A 36 -0.03 1.09 7.30
C THR A 36 -1.15 2.11 7.32
N PHE A 37 -2.39 1.67 7.26
CA PHE A 37 -3.55 2.56 7.37
C PHE A 37 -4.76 1.84 7.95
N PRO A 38 -5.66 2.54 8.64
CA PRO A 38 -6.92 1.98 9.09
C PRO A 38 -7.84 1.75 7.88
N ALA A 39 -8.33 0.52 7.73
CA ALA A 39 -9.39 0.19 6.77
C ALA A 39 -10.77 0.29 7.43
N ALA A 40 -11.82 0.42 6.63
CA ALA A 40 -13.19 0.57 7.13
C ALA A 40 -13.71 -0.63 7.94
N ASP A 41 -13.21 -1.85 7.70
CA ASP A 41 -13.47 -3.03 8.54
C ASP A 41 -12.90 -2.91 9.97
N GLY A 42 -12.29 -1.77 10.34
CA GLY A 42 -11.66 -1.55 11.63
C GLY A 42 -10.33 -2.28 11.80
N THR A 43 -9.81 -2.85 10.71
CA THR A 43 -8.50 -3.52 10.67
C THR A 43 -7.44 -2.58 10.12
N THR A 44 -6.21 -2.71 10.62
CA THR A 44 -5.07 -2.01 10.03
C THR A 44 -4.55 -2.82 8.84
N LYS A 45 -4.58 -2.25 7.64
CA LYS A 45 -4.00 -2.85 6.44
C LYS A 45 -2.59 -2.32 6.24
N ARG A 46 -1.71 -3.14 5.68
CA ARG A 46 -0.36 -2.73 5.27
C ARG A 46 -0.28 -2.71 3.76
N PHE A 47 0.26 -1.63 3.19
CA PHE A 47 0.47 -1.47 1.76
C PHE A 47 1.96 -1.34 1.49
N VAL A 48 2.43 -2.21 0.59
CA VAL A 48 3.85 -2.34 0.26
C VAL A 48 4.03 -2.02 -1.21
N VAL A 49 4.94 -1.12 -1.51
CA VAL A 49 5.31 -0.73 -2.87
C VAL A 49 6.72 -1.21 -3.13
N SER A 50 6.89 -2.04 -4.17
CA SER A 50 8.20 -2.52 -4.60
C SER A 50 8.88 -1.48 -5.50
N PRO A 51 10.22 -1.47 -5.57
CA PRO A 51 10.97 -0.62 -6.50
C PRO A 51 10.60 -0.89 -7.97
N ARG A 52 10.00 -2.06 -8.26
CA ARG A 52 9.56 -2.44 -9.61
C ARG A 52 8.15 -1.90 -9.92
N GLY A 53 7.58 -1.07 -9.06
CA GLY A 53 6.23 -0.50 -9.19
C GLY A 53 5.10 -1.44 -8.78
N THR A 54 5.42 -2.61 -8.21
CA THR A 54 4.40 -3.56 -7.72
C THR A 54 3.81 -3.07 -6.42
N CYS A 55 2.48 -3.03 -6.32
CA CYS A 55 1.78 -2.62 -5.10
C CYS A 55 1.08 -3.84 -4.50
N VAL A 56 1.31 -4.09 -3.21
CA VAL A 56 0.78 -5.25 -2.49
C VAL A 56 0.04 -4.77 -1.25
N LEU A 57 -1.23 -5.16 -1.12
CA LEU A 57 -2.01 -4.93 0.09
C LEU A 57 -1.94 -6.18 0.97
N LEU A 58 -1.15 -6.11 2.03
CA LEU A 58 -1.07 -7.11 3.09
C LEU A 58 -2.17 -6.82 4.12
N ALA A 59 -3.37 -7.34 3.84
CA ALA A 59 -4.51 -7.33 4.75
C ALA A 59 -4.94 -8.76 5.17
N ASP A 60 -4.71 -9.73 4.29
CA ASP A 60 -5.05 -11.13 4.45
C ASP A 60 -4.08 -11.87 3.52
N THR A 61 -3.51 -13.02 3.91
CA THR A 61 -2.52 -13.78 3.10
C THR A 61 -3.11 -14.38 1.82
N ARG A 62 -4.26 -13.89 1.35
CA ARG A 62 -4.86 -14.30 0.08
C ARG A 62 -4.11 -13.66 -1.08
N GLU A 63 -3.53 -14.53 -1.90
CA GLU A 63 -2.80 -14.23 -3.14
C GLU A 63 -3.64 -13.46 -4.21
N ASP A 64 -4.93 -13.22 -3.96
CA ASP A 64 -5.81 -12.48 -4.87
C ASP A 64 -5.59 -10.96 -4.85
N SER A 65 -4.92 -10.40 -3.81
CA SER A 65 -4.66 -8.95 -3.71
C SER A 65 -3.35 -8.48 -4.36
N PHE A 66 -2.70 -9.33 -5.16
CA PHE A 66 -1.49 -8.96 -5.91
C PHE A 66 -1.86 -8.12 -7.14
N ASN A 67 -2.05 -6.81 -6.93
CA ASN A 67 -2.24 -5.84 -8.01
C ASN A 67 -0.91 -5.56 -8.74
N SER A 68 -0.56 -6.45 -9.68
CA SER A 68 0.59 -6.24 -10.56
C SER A 68 0.25 -5.23 -11.67
N SER A 69 0.99 -4.10 -11.68
CA SER A 69 1.07 -3.11 -12.76
C SER A 69 -0.23 -2.38 -13.15
N VAL A 70 -1.07 -2.04 -12.17
CA VAL A 70 -2.20 -1.13 -12.37
C VAL A 70 -1.82 0.34 -12.10
N ALA A 71 -2.52 1.26 -12.74
CA ALA A 71 -2.37 2.70 -12.53
C ALA A 71 -2.66 3.06 -11.07
N PRO A 72 -2.02 4.10 -10.49
CA PRO A 72 -2.23 4.48 -9.09
C PRO A 72 -3.70 4.79 -8.78
N GLU A 73 -4.45 5.34 -9.74
CA GLU A 73 -5.89 5.62 -9.62
C GLU A 73 -6.72 4.33 -9.46
N GLU A 74 -6.41 3.29 -10.23
CA GLU A 74 -7.09 1.98 -10.16
C GLU A 74 -6.79 1.27 -8.83
N ILE A 75 -5.57 1.43 -8.31
CA ILE A 75 -5.21 0.91 -6.99
C ILE A 75 -5.97 1.68 -5.90
N ALA A 76 -5.98 3.01 -5.96
CA ALA A 76 -6.72 3.82 -5.01
C ALA A 76 -8.22 3.50 -5.03
N ALA A 77 -8.81 3.35 -6.21
CA ALA A 77 -10.19 2.91 -6.37
C ALA A 77 -10.42 1.53 -5.74
N SER A 78 -9.55 0.55 -6.03
CA SER A 78 -9.65 -0.79 -5.43
C SER A 78 -9.54 -0.79 -3.90
N LEU A 79 -8.71 0.10 -3.33
CA LEU A 79 -8.59 0.29 -1.88
C LEU A 79 -9.88 0.89 -1.29
N GLN A 80 -10.51 1.82 -2.00
CA GLN A 80 -11.78 2.43 -1.62
C GLN A 80 -12.99 1.52 -1.84
N GLU A 81 -13.00 0.64 -2.84
CA GLU A 81 -14.11 -0.29 -3.07
C GLU A 81 -14.13 -1.46 -2.06
N GLN A 82 -12.98 -1.83 -1.50
CA GLN A 82 -12.90 -2.73 -0.34
C GLN A 82 -13.30 -2.07 0.99
N THR A 83 -13.87 -0.86 0.92
CA THR A 83 -14.44 -0.10 2.03
C THR A 83 -15.95 -0.04 1.77
N PRO A 84 -16.77 -0.99 2.27
CA PRO A 84 -18.21 -0.85 2.16
C PRO A 84 -18.64 0.38 2.97
N GLY A 85 -19.43 1.25 2.35
CA GLY A 85 -20.02 2.42 3.00
C GLY A 85 -21.06 2.06 4.05
#